data_AF-A0A7W6B0N6-F1
#
_entry.id   AF-A0A7W6B0N6-F1
#
_cell.length_a   1.000
_cell.length_b   1.000
_cell.length_c   1.000
_cell.angle_alpha   90.00
_cell.angle_beta   90.00
_cell.angle_gamma   90.00
#
_symmetry.space_group_name_H-M   'P 1'
#
loop_
_entity.id
_entity.type
_entity.pdbx_description
1 polymer ?
#
loop_
_entity_poly.entity_id
_entity_poly.type
_entity_poly.pdbx_seq_one_letter_code
_entity_poly.pdbx_strand_id
1 'polypeptide(L)' 'MTNESAFNIECTIEELRLEAREAPTVEERRRIKAELEAARAELAKYAEEELP' A
#
# COMPACT_ATOMS: atom_id res chain seq x y z
N MET A 1 12.31 -12.60 -9.69
CA MET A 1 12.51 -11.72 -8.52
C MET A 1 11.41 -10.66 -8.38
N THR A 2 10.56 -10.44 -9.38
CA THR A 2 9.54 -9.38 -9.36
C THR A 2 8.29 -9.72 -8.53
N ASN A 3 7.86 -11.00 -8.53
CA ASN A 3 6.74 -11.48 -7.70
C ASN A 3 6.90 -11.24 -6.19
N GLU A 4 8.13 -11.27 -5.66
CA GLU A 4 8.38 -11.05 -4.23
C GLU A 4 8.19 -9.58 -3.85
N SER A 5 8.55 -8.65 -4.73
CA SER A 5 8.37 -7.21 -4.49
C SER A 5 6.90 -6.81 -4.54
N ALA A 6 6.15 -7.30 -5.54
CA ALA A 6 4.71 -7.06 -5.63
C ALA A 6 3.96 -7.64 -4.41
N PHE A 7 4.29 -8.87 -4.01
CA PHE A 7 3.71 -9.51 -2.82
C PHE A 7 3.98 -8.72 -1.54
N ASN A 8 5.21 -8.22 -1.36
CA ASN A 8 5.55 -7.41 -0.20
C ASN A 8 4.73 -6.10 -0.16
N ILE A 9 4.54 -5.45 -1.30
CA ILE A 9 3.71 -4.23 -1.38
C ILE A 9 2.25 -4.53 -1.07
N GLU A 10 1.71 -5.65 -1.56
CA GLU A 10 0.36 -6.09 -1.23
C GLU A 10 0.18 -6.35 0.27
N CYS A 11 1.14 -6.99 0.92
CA CYS A 11 1.16 -7.16 2.38
C CYS A 11 1.14 -5.81 3.11
N THR A 12 2.01 -4.88 2.72
CA THR A 12 2.04 -3.53 3.31
C THR A 12 0.72 -2.78 3.11
N ILE A 13 0.06 -2.93 1.95
CA ILE A 13 -1.26 -2.32 1.71
C ILE A 13 -2.30 -2.87 2.68
N GLU A 14 -2.31 -4.18 2.95
CA GLU A 14 -3.26 -4.77 3.90
C GLU A 14 -2.99 -4.35 5.35
N GLU A 15 -1.72 -4.26 5.76
CA GLU A 15 -1.35 -3.73 7.08
C GLU A 15 -1.84 -2.28 7.25
N LEU A 16 -1.55 -1.41 6.29
CA LEU A 16 -2.00 -0.01 6.31
C LEU A 16 -3.55 0.12 6.30
N ARG A 17 -4.28 -0.81 5.68
CA ARG A 17 -5.75 -0.84 5.75
C ARG A 17 -6.24 -1.13 7.16
N LEU A 18 -5.62 -2.08 7.84
CA LEU A 18 -5.94 -2.43 9.21
C LEU A 18 -5.62 -1.26 10.15
N GLU A 19 -4.42 -0.69 10.03
CA GLU A 19 -4.03 0.48 10.83
C GLU A 19 -4.96 1.67 10.61
N ALA A 20 -5.33 1.98 9.36
CA ALA A 20 -6.26 3.08 9.08
C ALA A 20 -7.66 2.86 9.69
N ARG A 21 -8.07 1.60 9.87
CA ARG A 21 -9.34 1.22 10.50
C ARG A 21 -9.27 1.35 12.02
N GLU A 22 -8.13 1.02 12.61
CA GLU A 22 -7.89 1.08 14.06
C GLU A 22 -7.38 2.43 14.54
N ALA A 23 -7.00 3.33 13.62
CA ALA A 23 -6.45 4.64 13.91
C ALA A 23 -7.34 5.45 14.89
N PRO A 24 -6.80 5.87 16.04
CA PRO A 24 -7.56 6.53 17.09
C PRO A 24 -7.96 7.97 16.74
N THR A 25 -7.28 8.60 15.77
CA THR A 25 -7.56 9.99 15.35
C THR A 25 -7.77 10.13 13.85
N VAL A 26 -8.45 11.21 13.45
CA VAL A 26 -8.68 11.51 12.03
C VAL A 26 -7.38 11.88 11.33
N GLU A 27 -6.50 12.60 12.02
CA GLU A 27 -5.18 13.01 11.54
C GLU A 27 -4.27 11.80 11.27
N GLU A 28 -4.24 10.84 12.20
CA GLU A 28 -3.48 9.60 12.05
C GLU A 28 -4.03 8.75 10.92
N ARG A 29 -5.36 8.58 10.86
CA ARG A 29 -6.01 7.91 9.73
C ARG A 29 -5.71 8.57 8.39
N ARG A 30 -5.60 9.91 8.35
CA ARG A 30 -5.24 10.64 7.12
C ARG A 30 -3.80 10.37 6.70
N ARG A 31 -2.86 10.29 7.64
CA ARG A 31 -1.45 9.95 7.35
C ARG A 31 -1.35 8.53 6.81
N ILE A 32 -1.95 7.55 7.49
CA ILE A 32 -1.95 6.15 7.07
C ILE A 32 -2.60 6.00 5.68
N LYS A 33 -3.67 6.74 5.40
CA LYS A 33 -4.29 6.75 4.06
C LYS A 33 -3.36 7.30 2.98
N ALA A 34 -2.55 8.31 3.26
CA ALA A 34 -1.58 8.84 2.30
C ALA A 34 -0.47 7.81 2.01
N GLU A 35 -0.01 7.09 3.04
CA GLU A 35 0.95 5.98 2.89
C GLU A 35 0.35 4.84 2.06
N LEU A 36 -0.92 4.50 2.32
CA LEU A 36 -1.66 3.48 1.56
C LEU A 36 -1.85 3.88 0.08
N GLU A 37 -2.08 5.16 -0.21
CA GLU A 37 -2.14 5.66 -1.58
C GLU A 37 -0.78 5.56 -2.28
N ALA A 38 0.32 5.85 -1.58
CA ALA A 38 1.67 5.69 -2.11
C ALA A 38 1.99 4.23 -2.43
N ALA A 39 1.71 3.31 -1.51
CA ALA A 39 1.94 1.87 -1.71
C ALA A 39 1.10 1.31 -2.89
N ARG A 40 -0.15 1.77 -3.04
CA ARG A 40 -0.99 1.42 -4.20
C ARG A 40 -0.42 1.93 -5.53
N ALA A 41 0.11 3.16 -5.54
CA ALA A 41 0.73 3.72 -6.73
C ALA A 41 2.01 2.96 -7.10
N GLU A 42 2.77 2.50 -6.11
CA GLU A 42 3.94 1.65 -6.32
C GLU A 42 3.55 0.30 -6.91
N LEU A 43 2.53 -0.38 -6.35
CA LEU A 43 2.01 -1.64 -6.90
C LEU A 43 1.53 -1.47 -8.34
N ALA A 44 0.85 -0.36 -8.65
CA ALA A 44 0.39 -0.06 -10.00
C ALA A 44 1.56 0.07 -10.99
N LYS A 45 2.66 0.74 -10.60
CA LYS A 45 3.87 0.81 -11.43
C LYS A 45 4.48 -0.56 -11.67
N TYR A 46 4.57 -1.40 -10.63
CA TYR A 46 5.04 -2.78 -10.79
C TYR A 46 4.17 -3.56 -11.78
N ALA A 47 2.85 -3.42 -11.70
CA ALA A 47 1.92 -4.07 -12.64
C ALA A 47 2.05 -3.55 -14.07
N GLU A 48 2.31 -2.25 -14.26
CA GLU A 48 2.57 -1.63 -15.56
C GLU A 48 3.92 -2.06 -16.15
N GLU A 49 4.95 -2.22 -15.32
CA GLU A 49 6.29 -2.68 -15.72
C GLU A 49 6.36 -4.18 -16.05
N GLU A 50 5.42 -4.98 -15.54
CA GLU A 50 5.28 -6.41 -15.87
C GLU A 50 4.38 -6.68 -17.10
N LEU A 51 3.70 -5.66 -17.63
CA LEU A 51 2.97 -5.78 -18.90
C LEU A 51 3.95 -5.68 -20.09
N PRO A 52 4.00 -6.67 -21.00
CA PRO A 52 4.93 -6.70 -22.14
C PRO A 52 4.65 -5.62 -23.21
#